data_AF-A0A2D9CHF6-F1
#
_entry.id   AF-A0A2D9CHF6-F1
#
_cell.length_a   1.000
_cell.length_b   1.000
_cell.length_c   1.000
_cell.angle_alpha   90.00
_cell.angle_beta   90.00
_cell.angle_gamma   90.00
#
_symmetry.space_group_name_H-M   'P 1'
#
loop_
_entity.id
_entity.type
_entity.pdbx_description
1 polymer ?
#
loop_
_entity_poly.entity_id
_entity_poly.type
_entity_poly.pdbx_seq_one_letter_code
_entity_poly.pdbx_strand_id
1 'polypeptide(L)'
;MKDLSGHNKDLKKLFNLILGVDVDIKDNINQSEEIIFKNFIDKLEKSYKMENEVFETSGINLEKITDGLWFVIENSLKMLYGEVAGDMIIWYIYDRFDPDGSIVPLEEENGKVFLLKDSNDLWSYIKYKSNI
;
A
#
# COMPACT_ATOMS: atom_id res chain seq x y z
N MET A 1 2.07 -23.78 -5.71
CA MET A 1 3.00 -22.65 -5.95
C MET A 1 4.25 -23.21 -6.60
N LYS A 2 4.60 -22.79 -7.82
CA LYS A 2 5.92 -23.13 -8.40
C LYS A 2 6.97 -22.38 -7.59
N ASP A 3 7.95 -23.10 -7.08
CA ASP A 3 9.12 -22.56 -6.41
C ASP A 3 9.82 -21.57 -7.35
N LEU A 4 9.68 -20.27 -7.05
CA LEU A 4 10.24 -19.15 -7.81
C LEU A 4 11.78 -19.15 -7.77
N SER A 5 12.41 -19.96 -6.90
CA SER A 5 13.87 -20.06 -6.80
C SER A 5 14.54 -20.76 -8.00
N GLY A 6 13.78 -21.56 -8.76
CA GLY A 6 14.29 -22.28 -9.93
C GLY A 6 14.53 -21.38 -11.15
N HIS A 7 13.63 -20.43 -11.40
CA HIS A 7 13.68 -19.56 -12.59
C HIS A 7 14.91 -18.64 -12.60
N ASN A 8 15.26 -18.05 -11.45
CA ASN A 8 16.41 -17.15 -11.35
C ASN A 8 17.75 -17.87 -11.53
N LYS A 9 17.83 -19.17 -11.21
CA LYS A 9 19.04 -19.98 -11.45
C LYS A 9 19.28 -20.24 -12.93
N ASP A 10 18.23 -20.52 -13.69
CA ASP A 10 18.34 -20.78 -15.12
C ASP A 10 18.63 -19.50 -15.90
N LEU A 11 18.03 -18.37 -15.50
CA LEU A 11 18.38 -17.05 -16.02
C LEU A 11 19.86 -16.70 -15.76
N LYS A 12 20.34 -16.91 -14.52
CA LYS A 12 21.74 -16.62 -14.16
C LYS A 12 22.72 -17.44 -15.00
N LYS A 13 22.43 -18.73 -15.23
CA LYS A 13 23.24 -19.57 -16.13
C LYS A 13 23.27 -19.03 -17.56
N LEU A 14 22.12 -18.61 -18.09
CA LEU A 14 22.03 -18.06 -19.45
C LEU A 14 22.86 -16.77 -19.57
N PHE A 15 22.74 -15.84 -18.63
CA PHE A 15 23.51 -14.60 -18.65
C PHE A 15 25.01 -14.83 -18.47
N ASN A 16 25.41 -15.74 -17.59
CA ASN A 16 26.81 -16.15 -17.44
C ASN A 16 27.37 -16.74 -18.75
N LEU A 17 26.57 -17.54 -19.46
CA LEU A 17 26.95 -18.14 -20.75
C LEU A 17 27.15 -17.07 -21.84
N ILE A 18 26.28 -16.07 -21.90
CA ILE A 18 26.30 -15.03 -22.94
C ILE A 18 27.40 -13.99 -22.67
N LEU A 19 27.57 -13.57 -21.41
CA LEU A 19 28.44 -12.45 -21.04
C LEU A 19 29.84 -12.90 -20.60
N GLY A 20 30.04 -14.18 -20.30
CA GLY A 20 31.33 -14.73 -19.85
C GLY A 20 31.78 -14.23 -18.47
N VAL A 21 30.90 -13.59 -17.72
CA VAL A 21 31.13 -13.07 -16.36
C VAL A 21 30.03 -13.53 -15.44
N ASP A 22 30.34 -13.74 -14.15
CA ASP A 22 29.31 -14.09 -13.17
C ASP A 22 28.41 -12.88 -12.91
N VAL A 23 27.13 -13.02 -13.22
CA VAL A 23 26.15 -11.95 -13.10
C VAL A 23 25.34 -12.13 -11.83
N ASP A 24 25.23 -11.08 -11.03
CA ASP A 24 24.39 -11.09 -9.83
C ASP A 24 22.98 -10.61 -10.19
N ILE A 25 22.02 -11.54 -10.25
CA ILE A 25 20.63 -11.21 -10.57
C ILE A 25 19.95 -10.77 -9.27
N LYS A 26 19.77 -9.46 -9.11
CA LYS A 26 18.96 -8.89 -8.02
C LYS A 26 17.49 -8.87 -8.45
N ASP A 27 16.68 -9.64 -7.74
CA ASP A 27 15.24 -9.66 -7.95
C ASP A 27 14.61 -8.47 -7.21
N ASN A 28 14.48 -7.33 -7.90
CA ASN A 28 13.98 -6.09 -7.31
C ASN A 28 12.44 -5.97 -7.37
N ILE A 29 11.74 -7.02 -7.82
CA ILE A 29 10.29 -6.98 -8.06
C ILE A 29 9.53 -6.61 -6.77
N ASN A 30 9.89 -7.20 -5.63
CA ASN A 30 9.24 -6.89 -4.34
C ASN A 30 9.53 -5.47 -3.84
N GLN A 31 10.74 -4.93 -4.11
CA GLN A 31 11.01 -3.52 -3.83
C GLN A 31 10.18 -2.61 -4.74
N SER A 32 9.93 -3.02 -5.99
CA SER A 32 9.12 -2.22 -6.91
C SER A 32 7.66 -2.16 -6.49
N GLU A 33 7.06 -3.27 -6.04
CA GLU A 33 5.69 -3.29 -5.54
C GLU A 33 5.54 -2.44 -4.28
N GLU A 34 6.43 -2.59 -3.31
CA GLU A 34 6.43 -1.80 -2.08
C GLU A 34 6.55 -0.29 -2.37
N ILE A 35 7.40 0.10 -3.32
CA ILE A 35 7.55 1.50 -3.73
C ILE A 35 6.27 2.01 -4.41
N ILE A 36 5.66 1.21 -5.30
CA ILE A 36 4.42 1.56 -5.99
C ILE A 36 3.27 1.70 -4.99
N PHE A 37 3.14 0.76 -4.06
CA PHE A 37 2.15 0.79 -2.99
C PHE A 37 2.26 2.09 -2.21
N LYS A 38 3.44 2.41 -1.68
CA LYS A 38 3.66 3.63 -0.90
C LYS A 38 3.30 4.88 -1.69
N ASN A 39 3.76 4.96 -2.95
CA ASN A 39 3.42 6.09 -3.82
C ASN A 39 1.91 6.23 -4.03
N PHE A 40 1.18 5.13 -4.17
CA PHE A 40 -0.27 5.17 -4.34
C PHE A 40 -0.95 5.64 -3.05
N ILE A 41 -0.61 5.07 -1.90
CA ILE A 41 -1.19 5.44 -0.62
C ILE A 41 -0.90 6.90 -0.28
N ASP A 42 0.34 7.36 -0.44
CA ASP A 42 0.73 8.75 -0.17
C ASP A 42 -0.03 9.73 -1.08
N LYS A 43 -0.31 9.35 -2.33
CA LYS A 43 -1.11 10.16 -3.25
C LYS A 43 -2.58 10.17 -2.88
N LEU A 44 -3.17 9.03 -2.53
CA LEU A 44 -4.56 8.95 -2.11
C LEU A 44 -4.80 9.75 -0.84
N GLU A 45 -3.93 9.61 0.17
CA GLU A 45 -3.99 10.41 1.39
C GLU A 45 -3.91 11.91 1.09
N LYS A 46 -2.99 12.32 0.22
CA LYS A 46 -2.88 13.73 -0.16
C LYS A 46 -4.13 14.23 -0.89
N SER A 47 -4.72 13.42 -1.77
CA SER A 47 -5.96 13.77 -2.47
C SER A 47 -7.12 13.94 -1.49
N TYR A 48 -7.29 12.99 -0.56
CA TYR A 48 -8.33 13.09 0.47
C TYR A 48 -8.17 14.34 1.35
N LYS A 49 -6.96 14.62 1.82
CA LYS A 49 -6.66 15.84 2.57
C LYS A 49 -6.97 17.10 1.78
N MET A 50 -6.61 17.14 0.50
CA MET A 50 -6.90 18.28 -0.38
C MET A 50 -8.40 18.48 -0.59
N GLU A 51 -9.18 17.40 -0.74
CA GLU A 51 -10.64 17.49 -0.85
C GLU A 51 -11.25 18.10 0.42
N ASN A 52 -10.80 17.65 1.60
CA ASN A 52 -11.23 18.20 2.88
C ASN A 52 -10.81 19.67 3.05
N GLU A 53 -9.55 20.01 2.72
CA GLU A 53 -9.05 21.40 2.77
C GLU A 53 -9.86 22.33 1.86
N VAL A 54 -10.25 21.90 0.66
CA VAL A 54 -11.09 22.69 -0.24
C VAL A 54 -12.45 22.95 0.41
N PHE A 55 -13.06 21.94 1.02
CA PHE A 55 -14.33 22.10 1.72
C PHE A 55 -14.21 23.05 2.91
N GLU A 56 -13.19 22.87 3.76
CA GLU A 56 -12.96 23.68 4.96
C GLU A 56 -12.68 25.16 4.63
N THR A 57 -11.89 25.41 3.57
CA THR A 57 -11.44 26.76 3.22
C THR A 57 -12.44 27.54 2.36
N SER A 58 -13.23 26.84 1.53
CA SER A 58 -14.10 27.48 0.53
C SER A 58 -15.58 27.11 0.64
N GLY A 59 -15.94 26.10 1.43
CA GLY A 59 -17.29 25.53 1.52
C GLY A 59 -17.70 24.72 0.29
N ILE A 60 -16.81 24.53 -0.69
CA ILE A 60 -17.08 23.76 -1.90
C ILE A 60 -16.96 22.27 -1.57
N ASN A 61 -18.08 21.55 -1.68
CA ASN A 61 -18.09 20.09 -1.56
C ASN A 61 -17.76 19.44 -2.92
N LEU A 62 -16.63 18.73 -2.99
CA LEU A 62 -16.16 17.99 -4.16
C LEU A 62 -16.68 16.54 -4.23
N GLU A 63 -17.30 16.02 -3.18
CA GLU A 63 -17.78 14.64 -3.05
C GLU A 63 -18.63 14.20 -4.23
N LYS A 64 -19.54 15.04 -4.74
CA LYS A 64 -20.37 14.70 -5.91
C LYS A 64 -19.58 14.42 -7.19
N ILE A 65 -18.32 14.87 -7.24
CA ILE A 65 -17.39 14.65 -8.36
C ILE A 65 -16.47 13.47 -8.05
N THR A 66 -16.00 13.35 -6.81
CA THR A 66 -14.95 12.40 -6.41
C THR A 66 -15.48 11.06 -5.90
N ASP A 67 -16.71 10.99 -5.37
CA ASP A 67 -17.30 9.79 -4.78
C ASP A 67 -17.28 8.58 -5.73
N GLY A 68 -17.68 8.77 -7.00
CA GLY A 68 -17.62 7.70 -7.99
C GLY A 68 -16.19 7.21 -8.30
N LEU A 69 -15.19 8.08 -8.16
CA LEU A 69 -13.77 7.69 -8.31
C LEU A 69 -13.27 6.96 -7.06
N TRP A 70 -13.63 7.43 -5.87
CA TRP A 70 -13.32 6.77 -4.61
C TRP A 70 -13.91 5.37 -4.56
N PHE A 71 -15.18 5.19 -4.97
CA PHE A 71 -15.80 3.87 -5.11
C PHE A 71 -14.97 2.91 -5.98
N VAL A 72 -14.49 3.37 -7.14
CA VAL A 72 -13.64 2.54 -8.02
C VAL A 72 -12.31 2.21 -7.35
N ILE A 73 -11.70 3.17 -6.65
CA ILE A 73 -10.42 2.98 -5.95
C ILE A 73 -10.57 1.96 -4.82
N GLU A 74 -11.58 2.11 -3.97
CA GLU A 74 -11.88 1.19 -2.86
C GLU A 74 -12.06 -0.25 -3.35
N ASN A 75 -12.89 -0.44 -4.38
CA ASN A 75 -13.12 -1.76 -4.96
C ASN A 75 -11.84 -2.32 -5.62
N SER A 76 -11.03 -1.45 -6.22
CA SER A 76 -9.75 -1.87 -6.80
C SER A 76 -8.75 -2.33 -5.73
N LEU A 77 -8.69 -1.63 -4.60
CA LEU A 77 -7.85 -2.02 -3.45
C LEU A 77 -8.29 -3.37 -2.87
N LYS A 78 -9.60 -3.60 -2.71
CA LYS A 78 -10.16 -4.89 -2.28
C LYS A 78 -9.86 -6.01 -3.27
N MET A 79 -9.91 -5.72 -4.57
CA MET A 79 -9.59 -6.69 -5.60
C MET A 79 -8.10 -7.07 -5.61
N LEU A 80 -7.20 -6.11 -5.37
CA LEU A 80 -5.76 -6.33 -5.39
C LEU A 80 -5.23 -6.99 -4.11
N TYR A 81 -5.69 -6.53 -2.95
CA TYR A 81 -5.13 -6.93 -1.65
C TYR A 81 -6.06 -7.85 -0.84
N GLY A 82 -7.28 -8.11 -1.33
CA GLY A 82 -8.33 -8.79 -0.59
C GLY A 82 -9.13 -7.83 0.30
N GLU A 83 -10.28 -8.30 0.76
CA GLU A 83 -11.26 -7.48 1.50
C GLU A 83 -10.68 -6.89 2.79
N VAL A 84 -10.07 -7.71 3.65
CA VAL A 84 -9.51 -7.29 4.93
C VAL A 84 -8.39 -6.25 4.78
N ALA A 85 -7.44 -6.48 3.87
CA ALA A 85 -6.34 -5.55 3.65
C ALA A 85 -6.81 -4.29 2.91
N GLY A 86 -7.76 -4.42 1.98
CA GLY A 86 -8.39 -3.30 1.30
C GLY A 86 -9.09 -2.36 2.29
N ASP A 87 -9.94 -2.90 3.17
CA ASP A 87 -10.62 -2.12 4.21
C ASP A 87 -9.64 -1.44 5.16
N MET A 88 -8.54 -2.11 5.53
CA MET A 88 -7.48 -1.51 6.34
C MET A 88 -6.82 -0.31 5.66
N ILE A 89 -6.57 -0.39 4.35
CA ILE A 89 -6.01 0.72 3.58
C ILE A 89 -6.98 1.90 3.55
N ILE A 90 -8.28 1.63 3.37
CA ILE A 90 -9.31 2.68 3.36
C ILE A 90 -9.42 3.36 4.71
N TRP A 91 -9.49 2.58 5.80
CA TRP A 91 -9.44 3.12 7.16
C TRP A 91 -8.18 3.97 7.40
N TYR A 92 -7.02 3.52 6.92
CA TYR A 92 -5.76 4.27 7.04
C TYR A 92 -5.83 5.66 6.37
N ILE A 93 -6.52 5.77 5.24
CA ILE A 93 -6.65 7.01 4.47
C ILE A 93 -7.66 7.95 5.12
N TYR A 94 -8.82 7.44 5.53
CA TYR A 94 -9.94 8.27 5.99
C TYR A 94 -9.92 8.56 7.49
N ASP A 95 -9.58 7.57 8.30
CA ASP A 95 -9.96 7.55 9.72
C ASP A 95 -8.76 7.41 10.67
N ARG A 96 -7.51 7.35 10.15
CA ARG A 96 -6.36 7.15 11.03
C ARG A 96 -6.06 8.30 11.97
N PHE A 97 -6.67 9.47 11.75
CA PHE A 97 -6.46 10.65 12.57
C PHE A 97 -7.72 10.98 13.36
N ASP A 98 -7.56 11.17 14.66
CA ASP A 98 -8.60 11.78 15.49
C ASP A 98 -8.78 13.27 15.15
N PRO A 99 -9.89 13.90 15.55
CA PRO A 99 -10.13 15.33 15.31
C PRO A 99 -9.06 16.26 15.90
N ASP A 100 -8.27 15.80 16.87
CA ASP A 100 -7.14 16.53 17.46
C ASP A 100 -5.83 16.34 16.68
N GLY A 101 -5.84 15.55 15.61
CA GLY A 101 -4.70 15.23 14.76
C GLY A 101 -3.80 14.11 15.31
N SER A 102 -4.16 13.49 16.44
CA SER A 102 -3.46 12.30 16.93
C SER A 102 -3.77 11.07 16.08
N ILE A 103 -2.82 10.12 16.01
CA ILE A 103 -3.00 8.90 15.21
C ILE A 103 -3.75 7.88 16.06
N VAL A 104 -4.85 7.36 15.52
CA VAL A 104 -5.66 6.31 16.13
C VAL A 104 -4.84 5.01 16.22
N PRO A 105 -4.60 4.47 17.43
CA PRO A 105 -3.90 3.20 17.60
C PRO A 105 -4.75 2.04 17.08
N LEU A 106 -4.11 1.12 16.36
CA LEU A 106 -4.74 -0.11 15.91
C LEU A 106 -4.49 -1.22 16.93
N GLU A 107 -5.52 -1.58 17.68
CA GLU A 107 -5.47 -2.63 18.69
C GLU A 107 -5.96 -3.98 18.14
N GLU A 108 -5.15 -5.01 18.32
CA GLU A 108 -5.48 -6.39 17.97
C GLU A 108 -6.16 -7.15 19.11
N GLU A 109 -6.88 -8.22 18.75
CA GLU A 109 -7.52 -9.12 19.74
C GLU A 109 -6.51 -9.73 20.73
N ASN A 110 -5.25 -9.86 20.34
CA ASN A 110 -4.17 -10.37 21.19
C ASN A 110 -3.52 -9.30 22.09
N GLY A 111 -4.04 -8.06 22.08
CA GLY A 111 -3.53 -6.92 22.83
C GLY A 111 -2.30 -6.23 22.20
N LYS A 112 -1.88 -6.63 21.00
CA LYS A 112 -0.81 -5.93 20.28
C LYS A 112 -1.35 -4.64 19.67
N VAL A 113 -0.64 -3.55 19.91
CA VAL A 113 -1.00 -2.22 19.40
C VAL A 113 -0.02 -1.82 18.31
N PHE A 114 -0.56 -1.32 17.20
CA PHE A 114 0.22 -0.76 16.09
C PHE A 114 -0.13 0.71 15.89
N LEU A 115 0.89 1.52 15.59
CA LEU A 115 0.72 2.92 15.25
C LEU A 115 1.17 3.12 13.81
N LEU A 116 0.22 3.34 12.90
CA LEU A 116 0.51 3.44 11.47
C LEU A 116 0.71 4.92 11.10
N LYS A 117 1.96 5.39 11.11
CA LYS A 117 2.26 6.81 10.90
C LYS A 117 2.32 7.18 9.43
N ASP A 118 2.95 6.30 8.65
CA ASP A 118 3.20 6.49 7.23
C ASP A 118 2.93 5.20 6.43
N SER A 119 3.07 5.28 5.10
CA SER A 119 2.80 4.17 4.20
C SER A 119 3.79 2.99 4.37
N ASN A 120 4.96 3.19 4.99
CA ASN A 120 5.87 2.09 5.35
C ASN A 120 5.28 1.26 6.48
N ASP A 121 4.71 1.91 7.50
CA ASP A 121 4.07 1.23 8.62
C ASP A 121 2.87 0.42 8.13
N LEU A 122 2.03 1.02 7.27
CA LEU A 122 0.87 0.34 6.68
C LEU A 122 1.28 -0.87 5.84
N TRP A 123 2.28 -0.72 4.96
CA TRP A 123 2.78 -1.84 4.16
C TRP A 123 3.32 -2.97 5.02
N SER A 124 4.09 -2.64 6.06
CA SER A 124 4.64 -3.63 6.99
C SER A 124 3.54 -4.36 7.74
N TYR A 125 2.48 -3.64 8.15
CA TYR A 125 1.32 -4.21 8.81
C TYR A 125 0.53 -5.16 7.89
N ILE A 126 0.27 -4.76 6.65
CA ILE A 126 -0.43 -5.61 5.68
C ILE A 126 0.35 -6.89 5.40
N LYS A 127 1.68 -6.81 5.21
CA LYS A 127 2.51 -8.02 5.06
C LYS A 127 2.45 -8.93 6.28
N TYR A 128 2.55 -8.36 7.48
CA TYR A 128 2.42 -9.11 8.73
C TYR A 128 1.08 -9.85 8.82
N LYS A 129 -0.03 -9.23 8.40
CA LYS A 129 -1.37 -9.81 8.44
C LYS A 129 -1.65 -10.83 7.35
N SER A 130 -1.10 -10.61 6.17
CA SER A 130 -1.36 -11.45 5.01
C SER A 130 -0.45 -12.69 4.93
N ASN A 131 0.48 -12.87 5.88
CA ASN A 131 1.50 -13.95 5.87
C ASN A 131 2.27 -14.00 4.53
N ILE A 132 2.57 -12.83 3.95
CA ILE A 132 3.37 -12.67 2.71
C ILE A 132 4.76 -12.13 3.06
#